data_AF-A0A7S8EX68-F1
#
_entry.id   AF-A0A7S8EX68-F1
#
_cell.length_a   1.000
_cell.length_b   1.000
_cell.length_c   1.000
_cell.angle_alpha   90.00
_cell.angle_beta   90.00
_cell.angle_gamma   90.00
#
_symmetry.space_group_name_H-M   'P 1'
#
loop_
_entity.id
_entity.type
_entity.pdbx_description
1 polymer ?
#
loop_
_entity_poly.entity_id
_entity_poly.type
_entity_poly.pdbx_seq_one_letter_code
_entity_poly.pdbx_strand_id
1 'polypeptide(L)'
;MDDNDDLFSSVGEVSEDDLNIKPKDFQEMVVEPTDWTIGVLIDLLKRKKIDLQPNYQRRIAWTTDKMSKFIESLFLRLPVPQIVLAETQPGRFAVIDGKQRLNSLARFCLDTKDPLRLKGCKYRADLENLTYDEMQQAPALEGALDAFPAIRLGHGSPAPHWLLSISNGTDRTNRCWTQSNLSPRPPAAWKRRRIGRVQIPIPRPLPMP
;
A
#
# COMPACT_ATOMS: atom_id res chain seq x y z
N MET A 1 -41.79 -30.62 9.32
CA MET A 1 -41.66 -31.37 8.05
C MET A 1 -42.10 -30.40 6.96
N ASP A 2 -41.47 -29.22 6.88
CA ASP A 2 -40.06 -28.99 6.48
C ASP A 2 -39.81 -29.60 5.11
N ASP A 3 -39.58 -28.72 4.14
CA ASP A 3 -38.47 -28.78 3.17
C ASP A 3 -38.64 -27.54 2.25
N ASN A 4 -37.90 -26.48 2.59
CA ASN A 4 -37.77 -25.24 1.83
C ASN A 4 -36.30 -25.08 1.47
N ASP A 5 -35.91 -25.81 0.43
CA ASP A 5 -34.53 -25.99 -0.02
C ASP A 5 -34.51 -25.90 -1.55
N ASP A 6 -34.80 -24.71 -2.09
CA ASP A 6 -34.47 -24.43 -3.51
C ASP A 6 -34.27 -22.93 -3.85
N LEU A 7 -33.84 -22.12 -2.87
CA LEU A 7 -33.61 -20.68 -3.09
C LEU A 7 -32.23 -20.36 -3.72
N PHE A 8 -31.42 -21.36 -4.07
CA PHE A 8 -30.09 -21.14 -4.66
C PHE A 8 -30.05 -21.28 -6.19
N SER A 9 -31.18 -21.60 -6.84
CA SER A 9 -31.26 -21.90 -8.28
C SER A 9 -31.25 -20.67 -9.21
N SER A 10 -31.39 -19.44 -8.68
CA SER A 10 -31.48 -18.21 -9.49
C SER A 10 -30.29 -17.27 -9.30
N VAL A 11 -29.07 -17.81 -9.35
CA VAL A 11 -27.90 -17.01 -9.69
C VAL A 11 -27.48 -17.48 -11.08
N GLY A 12 -28.01 -16.81 -12.11
CA GLY A 12 -27.67 -17.14 -13.49
C GLY A 12 -26.15 -17.16 -13.65
N GLU A 13 -25.64 -18.15 -14.39
CA GLU A 13 -24.26 -18.16 -14.83
C GLU A 13 -24.00 -16.85 -15.56
N VAL A 14 -23.29 -15.92 -14.90
CA VAL A 14 -22.76 -14.72 -15.55
C VAL A 14 -21.67 -15.22 -16.49
N SER A 15 -21.98 -15.26 -17.77
CA SER A 15 -21.05 -15.70 -18.80
C SER A 15 -19.92 -14.68 -18.94
N GLU A 16 -18.71 -15.13 -19.28
CA GLU A 16 -17.58 -14.21 -19.54
C GLU A 16 -17.89 -13.24 -20.70
N ASP A 17 -18.81 -13.62 -21.59
CA ASP A 17 -19.30 -12.80 -22.70
C ASP A 17 -20.20 -11.64 -22.25
N ASP A 18 -20.82 -11.71 -21.06
CA ASP A 18 -21.61 -10.60 -20.47
C ASP A 18 -20.69 -9.49 -19.93
N LEU A 19 -19.43 -9.80 -19.68
CA LEU A 19 -18.41 -8.80 -19.40
C LEU A 19 -17.91 -8.25 -20.74
N ASN A 20 -18.50 -7.13 -21.18
CA ASN A 20 -18.08 -6.40 -22.40
C ASN A 20 -16.71 -5.72 -22.25
N ILE A 21 -15.69 -6.47 -21.80
CA ILE A 21 -14.30 -6.04 -21.61
C ILE A 21 -13.53 -6.49 -22.84
N LYS A 22 -13.11 -5.53 -23.67
CA LYS A 22 -12.37 -5.84 -24.89
C LYS A 22 -10.89 -6.06 -24.55
N PRO A 23 -10.17 -6.90 -25.32
CA PRO A 23 -8.71 -7.04 -25.15
C PRO A 23 -7.94 -5.72 -25.22
N LYS A 24 -8.47 -4.72 -25.92
CA LYS A 24 -7.91 -3.36 -26.01
C LYS A 24 -7.95 -2.61 -24.67
N ASP A 25 -8.95 -2.87 -23.83
CA ASP A 25 -9.11 -2.20 -22.53
C ASP A 25 -7.99 -2.60 -21.57
N PHE A 26 -7.51 -3.85 -21.65
CA PHE A 26 -6.34 -4.32 -20.89
C PHE A 26 -5.02 -3.69 -21.35
N GLN A 27 -4.92 -3.27 -22.61
CA GLN A 27 -3.72 -2.60 -23.14
C GLN A 27 -3.64 -1.13 -22.71
N GLU A 28 -4.78 -0.52 -22.40
CA GLU A 28 -4.89 0.87 -21.92
C GLU A 28 -4.84 0.95 -20.37
N MET A 29 -4.96 -0.18 -19.67
CA MET A 29 -4.82 -0.23 -18.21
C MET A 29 -3.37 0.04 -17.79
N VAL A 30 -3.12 1.26 -17.34
CA VAL A 30 -1.83 1.65 -16.76
C VAL A 30 -1.91 1.52 -15.24
N VAL A 31 -1.03 0.70 -14.65
CA VAL A 31 -0.83 0.64 -13.21
C VAL A 31 0.36 1.52 -12.86
N GLU A 32 0.10 2.67 -12.25
CA GLU A 32 1.14 3.58 -11.81
C GLU A 32 1.39 3.45 -10.30
N PRO A 33 2.60 3.06 -9.87
CA PRO A 33 2.95 3.06 -8.46
C PRO A 33 3.02 4.52 -7.98
N THR A 34 2.13 4.89 -7.06
CA THR A 34 2.13 6.25 -6.50
C THR A 34 2.38 6.22 -5.00
N ASP A 35 3.37 7.00 -4.55
CA ASP A 35 3.74 7.09 -3.13
C ASP A 35 2.94 8.20 -2.42
N TRP A 36 1.63 7.98 -2.27
CA TRP A 36 0.80 8.94 -1.55
C TRP A 36 1.11 8.95 -0.06
N THR A 37 1.11 10.14 0.52
CA THR A 37 1.15 10.27 1.97
C THR A 37 -0.25 10.05 2.56
N ILE A 38 -0.30 9.70 3.84
CA ILE A 38 -1.57 9.61 4.58
C ILE A 38 -2.33 10.93 4.49
N GLY A 39 -1.65 12.08 4.58
CA GLY A 39 -2.27 13.39 4.44
C GLY A 39 -2.98 13.60 3.10
N VAL A 40 -2.37 13.16 1.99
CA VAL A 40 -2.99 13.20 0.66
C VAL A 40 -4.23 12.32 0.61
N LEU A 41 -4.14 11.10 1.14
CA LEU A 41 -5.28 10.18 1.20
C LEU A 41 -6.43 10.75 2.04
N ILE A 42 -6.14 11.35 3.19
CA ILE A 42 -7.14 12.02 4.04
C ILE A 42 -7.80 13.17 3.27
N ASP A 43 -7.05 13.99 2.55
CA ASP A 43 -7.62 15.08 1.74
C ASP A 43 -8.53 14.56 0.62
N LEU A 44 -8.11 13.50 -0.09
CA LEU A 44 -8.92 12.86 -1.13
C LEU A 44 -10.21 12.25 -0.55
N LEU A 45 -10.13 11.62 0.62
CA LEU A 45 -11.29 11.09 1.35
C LEU A 45 -12.23 12.23 1.80
N LYS A 46 -11.69 13.31 2.35
CA LYS A 46 -12.44 14.49 2.80
C LYS A 46 -13.20 15.14 1.64
N ARG A 47 -12.58 15.21 0.47
CA ARG A 47 -13.19 15.74 -0.77
C ARG A 47 -14.13 14.74 -1.48
N LYS A 48 -14.32 13.54 -0.91
CA LYS A 48 -15.10 12.44 -1.51
C LYS A 48 -14.67 12.10 -2.94
N LYS A 49 -13.35 12.20 -3.21
CA LYS A 49 -12.76 11.84 -4.51
C LYS A 49 -12.52 10.34 -4.64
N ILE A 50 -12.43 9.64 -3.50
CA ILE A 50 -12.31 8.19 -3.44
C ILE A 50 -13.68 7.57 -3.15
N ASP A 51 -14.15 6.69 -4.03
CA ASP A 51 -15.32 5.86 -3.80
C ASP A 51 -14.96 4.64 -2.94
N LEU A 52 -15.46 4.63 -1.70
CA LEU A 52 -15.26 3.56 -0.72
C LEU A 52 -16.32 2.46 -0.79
N GLN A 53 -17.42 2.65 -1.53
CA GLN A 53 -18.54 1.71 -1.57
C GLN A 53 -18.94 1.34 -3.00
N PRO A 54 -18.03 0.80 -3.81
CA PRO A 54 -18.43 0.26 -5.09
C PRO A 54 -19.32 -0.99 -4.93
N ASN A 55 -20.28 -1.15 -5.83
CA ASN A 55 -21.34 -2.18 -5.80
C ASN A 55 -20.83 -3.62 -5.71
N TYR A 56 -19.59 -3.88 -6.16
CA TYR A 56 -18.97 -5.21 -6.24
C TYR A 56 -18.21 -5.63 -4.98
N GLN A 57 -18.09 -4.79 -3.95
CA GLN A 57 -17.32 -5.13 -2.76
C GLN A 57 -18.17 -5.56 -1.55
N ARG A 58 -17.65 -6.54 -0.79
CA ARG A 58 -18.24 -7.03 0.47
C ARG A 58 -18.33 -5.94 1.54
N ARG A 59 -19.23 -6.11 2.52
CA ARG A 59 -19.39 -5.21 3.67
C ARG A 59 -18.09 -5.04 4.46
N ILE A 60 -17.99 -3.94 5.20
CA ILE A 60 -16.85 -3.67 6.10
C ILE A 60 -16.77 -4.82 7.11
N ALA A 61 -15.60 -5.46 7.19
CA ALA A 61 -15.39 -6.66 7.99
C ALA A 61 -14.43 -6.43 9.17
N TRP A 62 -13.74 -5.29 9.19
CA TRP A 62 -12.88 -4.93 10.31
C TRP A 62 -13.72 -4.43 11.48
N THR A 63 -13.52 -5.05 12.64
CA THR A 63 -14.02 -4.56 13.91
C THR A 63 -13.20 -3.35 14.35
N THR A 64 -13.74 -2.56 15.29
CA THR A 64 -13.04 -1.43 15.91
C THR A 64 -11.62 -1.79 16.39
N ASP A 65 -11.44 -2.98 16.97
CA ASP A 65 -10.13 -3.45 17.44
C ASP A 65 -9.13 -3.66 16.30
N LYS A 66 -9.58 -4.20 15.15
CA LYS A 66 -8.71 -4.38 13.97
C LYS A 66 -8.36 -3.05 13.34
N MET A 67 -9.32 -2.12 13.26
CA MET A 67 -9.07 -0.75 12.80
C MET A 67 -8.05 -0.06 13.72
N SER A 68 -8.20 -0.22 15.03
CA SER A 68 -7.31 0.38 16.03
C SER A 68 -5.87 -0.12 15.89
N LYS A 69 -5.67 -1.44 15.75
CA LYS A 69 -4.34 -2.03 15.52
C LYS A 69 -3.70 -1.55 14.21
N PHE A 70 -4.50 -1.31 13.19
CA PHE A 70 -4.01 -0.72 11.96
C PHE A 70 -3.57 0.74 12.15
N ILE A 71 -4.33 1.55 12.89
CA ILE A 71 -3.89 2.91 13.22
C ILE A 71 -2.63 2.89 14.10
N GLU A 72 -2.56 2.00 15.09
CA GLU A 72 -1.36 1.80 15.91
C GLU A 72 -0.14 1.46 15.03
N SER A 73 -0.29 0.58 14.03
CA SER A 73 0.83 0.21 13.15
C SER A 73 1.33 1.39 12.31
N LEU A 74 0.45 2.33 11.93
CA LEU A 74 0.84 3.58 11.26
C LEU A 74 1.71 4.45 12.17
N PHE A 75 1.29 4.65 13.42
CA PHE A 75 2.08 5.42 14.40
C PHE A 75 3.44 4.77 14.71
N LEU A 76 3.51 3.44 14.67
CA LEU A 76 4.77 2.68 14.80
C LEU A 76 5.64 2.73 13.54
N ARG A 77 5.18 3.35 12.45
CA ARG A 77 5.84 3.40 11.13
C ARG A 77 6.14 2.01 10.57
N LEU A 78 5.26 1.05 10.84
CA LEU A 78 5.38 -0.28 10.26
C LEU A 78 5.06 -0.23 8.76
N PRO A 79 5.68 -1.08 7.94
CA PRO A 79 5.37 -1.17 6.53
C PRO A 79 3.92 -1.62 6.36
N VAL A 80 3.12 -0.79 5.70
CA VAL A 80 1.73 -1.10 5.37
C VAL A 80 1.67 -1.65 3.95
N PRO A 81 0.86 -2.70 3.69
CA PRO A 81 0.64 -3.17 2.33
C PRO A 81 0.15 -2.05 1.40
N GLN A 82 0.39 -2.19 0.10
CA GLN A 82 -0.06 -1.22 -0.90
C GLN A 82 -1.60 -1.11 -0.97
N ILE A 83 -2.10 0.11 -1.23
CA ILE A 83 -3.52 0.37 -1.51
C ILE A 83 -3.64 0.53 -3.02
N VAL A 84 -4.61 -0.16 -3.63
CA VAL A 84 -4.78 -0.16 -5.09
C VAL A 84 -6.05 0.60 -5.43
N LEU A 85 -5.90 1.62 -6.26
CA LEU A 85 -6.97 2.51 -6.69
C LEU A 85 -7.05 2.51 -8.23
N ALA A 86 -8.27 2.52 -8.77
CA ALA A 86 -8.55 2.75 -10.17
C ALA A 86 -8.97 4.20 -10.36
N GLU A 87 -8.34 4.94 -11.27
CA GLU A 87 -8.88 6.23 -11.69
C GLU A 87 -10.08 6.00 -12.62
N THR A 88 -11.25 6.49 -12.22
CA THR A 88 -12.49 6.34 -13.02
C THR A 88 -12.76 7.58 -13.89
N GLN A 89 -12.35 8.74 -13.39
CA GLN A 89 -12.39 10.04 -14.06
C GLN A 89 -11.20 10.85 -13.56
N PRO A 90 -10.74 11.87 -14.29
CA PRO A 90 -9.64 12.73 -13.85
C PRO A 90 -9.81 13.21 -12.40
N GLY A 91 -8.93 12.73 -11.51
CA GLY A 91 -8.94 13.03 -10.08
C GLY A 91 -10.08 12.40 -9.26
N ARG A 92 -10.74 11.36 -9.78
CA ARG A 92 -11.68 10.50 -9.04
C ARG A 92 -11.23 9.05 -9.07
N PHE A 93 -11.22 8.43 -7.91
CA PHE A 93 -10.66 7.10 -7.71
C PHE A 93 -11.72 6.14 -7.17
N ALA A 94 -11.73 4.90 -7.67
CA ALA A 94 -12.46 3.79 -7.10
C ALA A 94 -11.47 2.84 -6.41
N VAL A 95 -11.81 2.34 -5.23
CA VAL A 95 -10.93 1.40 -4.52
C VAL A 95 -11.00 0.03 -5.19
N ILE A 96 -9.85 -0.54 -5.56
CA ILE A 96 -9.75 -1.95 -5.97
C ILE A 96 -9.41 -2.81 -4.75
N ASP A 97 -8.37 -2.42 -4.01
CA ASP A 97 -7.95 -3.07 -2.75
C ASP A 97 -7.58 -2.03 -1.69
N GLY A 98 -7.76 -2.37 -0.42
CA GLY A 98 -7.42 -1.52 0.72
C GLY A 98 -8.60 -0.79 1.34
N LYS A 99 -9.85 -1.15 0.99
CA LYS A 99 -11.05 -0.52 1.55
C LYS A 99 -11.04 -0.45 3.07
N GLN A 100 -10.70 -1.54 3.76
CA GLN A 100 -10.74 -1.58 5.23
C GLN A 100 -9.72 -0.60 5.85
N ARG A 101 -8.56 -0.43 5.20
CA ARG A 101 -7.51 0.49 5.62
C ARG A 101 -7.96 1.95 5.43
N LEU A 102 -8.50 2.26 4.25
CA LEU A 102 -9.05 3.59 3.97
C LEU A 102 -10.25 3.93 4.84
N ASN A 103 -11.10 2.95 5.13
CA ASN A 103 -12.23 3.12 6.04
C ASN A 103 -11.75 3.40 7.48
N SER A 104 -10.71 2.69 7.95
CA SER A 104 -10.10 2.95 9.25
C SER A 104 -9.54 4.38 9.33
N LEU A 105 -8.82 4.83 8.29
CA LEU A 105 -8.33 6.20 8.21
C LEU A 105 -9.46 7.23 8.20
N ALA A 106 -10.50 7.00 7.39
CA ALA A 106 -11.65 7.88 7.31
C ALA A 106 -12.38 7.99 8.66
N ARG A 107 -12.62 6.87 9.33
CA ARG A 107 -13.31 6.84 10.62
C ARG A 107 -12.48 7.43 11.76
N PHE A 108 -11.15 7.34 11.68
CA PHE A 108 -10.25 7.92 12.67
C PHE A 108 -10.06 9.43 12.48
N CYS A 109 -9.87 9.91 11.25
CA CYS A 109 -9.47 11.29 10.98
C CYS A 109 -10.61 12.23 10.54
N LEU A 110 -11.72 11.69 10.03
CA LEU A 110 -12.77 12.49 9.37
C LEU A 110 -14.16 12.32 9.99
N ASP A 111 -14.44 11.21 10.66
CA ASP A 111 -15.77 10.95 11.20
C ASP A 111 -16.00 11.70 12.51
N THR A 112 -16.91 12.67 12.46
CA THR A 112 -17.31 13.48 13.63
C THR A 112 -18.49 12.86 14.39
N LYS A 113 -19.23 11.92 13.79
CA LYS A 113 -20.44 11.34 14.40
C LYS A 113 -20.12 10.13 15.26
N ASP A 114 -19.24 9.26 14.77
CA ASP A 114 -18.76 8.07 15.50
C ASP A 114 -17.24 7.93 15.30
N PRO A 115 -16.45 8.83 15.93
CA PRO A 115 -15.00 8.81 15.78
C PRO A 115 -14.42 7.51 16.32
N LEU A 116 -13.46 6.95 15.58
CA LEU A 116 -12.77 5.75 16.01
C LEU A 116 -11.94 6.04 17.27
N ARG A 117 -12.37 5.51 18.42
CA ARG A 117 -11.56 5.42 19.63
C ARG A 117 -10.64 4.21 19.54
N LEU A 118 -9.34 4.44 19.69
CA LEU A 118 -8.37 3.35 19.59
C LEU A 118 -8.49 2.41 20.79
N LYS A 119 -8.56 1.11 20.53
CA LYS A 119 -8.61 0.06 21.55
C LYS A 119 -7.66 -1.08 21.23
N GLY A 120 -7.09 -1.67 22.27
CA GLY A 120 -6.19 -2.82 22.17
C GLY A 120 -4.81 -2.49 21.60
N CYS A 121 -4.33 -1.26 21.84
CA CYS A 121 -2.98 -0.82 21.51
C CYS A 121 -1.99 -1.48 22.46
N LYS A 122 -1.18 -2.42 21.95
CA LYS A 122 -0.25 -3.21 22.77
C LYS A 122 1.11 -2.55 22.93
N TYR A 123 1.54 -1.81 21.92
CA TYR A 123 2.88 -1.24 21.82
C TYR A 123 2.89 0.25 22.17
N ARG A 124 1.78 0.95 21.89
CA ARG A 124 1.58 2.37 22.21
C ARG A 124 0.36 2.54 23.12
N ALA A 125 0.54 2.23 24.42
CA ALA A 125 -0.50 2.38 25.43
C ALA A 125 -0.94 3.84 25.65
N ASP A 126 -0.09 4.79 25.28
CA ASP A 126 -0.37 6.23 25.27
C ASP A 126 -1.41 6.64 24.23
N LEU A 127 -1.69 5.81 23.22
CA LEU A 127 -2.73 6.04 22.21
C LEU A 127 -4.08 5.40 22.58
N GLU A 128 -4.12 4.62 23.66
CA GLU A 128 -5.30 3.85 24.05
C GLU A 128 -6.45 4.77 24.47
N ASN A 129 -7.67 4.45 24.00
CA ASN A 129 -8.93 5.17 24.24
C ASN A 129 -9.02 6.60 23.70
N LEU A 130 -7.99 7.10 23.00
CA LEU A 130 -7.98 8.43 22.42
C LEU A 130 -8.62 8.45 21.02
N THR A 131 -9.29 9.55 20.70
CA THR A 131 -9.67 9.93 19.33
C THR A 131 -8.61 10.82 18.69
N TYR A 132 -8.68 11.01 17.37
CA TYR A 132 -7.76 11.90 16.66
C TYR A 132 -7.79 13.35 17.20
N ASP A 133 -8.98 13.89 17.51
CA ASP A 133 -9.13 15.24 18.06
C ASP A 133 -8.57 15.36 19.49
N GLU A 134 -8.76 14.34 20.32
CA GLU A 134 -8.19 14.29 21.68
C GLU A 134 -6.66 14.20 21.63
N MET A 135 -6.10 13.46 20.66
CA MET A 135 -4.66 13.41 20.45
C MET A 135 -4.09 14.78 20.06
N GLN A 136 -4.78 15.55 19.21
CA GLN A 136 -4.33 16.90 18.81
C GLN A 136 -4.18 17.86 19.99
N GLN A 137 -4.95 17.64 21.06
CA GLN A 137 -4.91 18.47 22.27
C GLN A 137 -3.83 18.00 23.26
N ALA A 138 -3.23 16.82 23.04
CA ALA A 138 -2.24 16.24 23.93
C ALA A 138 -0.81 16.65 23.52
N PRO A 139 -0.12 17.52 24.29
CA PRO A 139 1.21 18.01 23.93
C PRO A 139 2.27 16.89 23.89
N ALA A 140 2.06 15.80 24.63
CA ALA A 140 2.95 14.64 24.59
C ALA A 140 2.97 13.90 23.24
N LEU A 141 1.91 14.07 22.42
CA LEU A 141 1.72 13.38 21.15
C LEU A 141 1.94 14.27 19.91
N GLU A 142 2.20 15.57 20.11
CA GLU A 142 2.35 16.57 19.05
C GLU A 142 3.36 16.13 17.97
N GLY A 143 4.57 15.73 18.38
CA GLY A 143 5.59 15.28 17.42
C GLY A 143 5.24 13.99 16.66
N ALA A 144 4.39 13.13 17.22
CA ALA A 144 3.92 11.93 16.53
C ALA A 144 2.81 12.27 15.52
N LEU A 145 1.94 13.23 15.85
CA LEU A 145 0.87 13.71 14.98
C LEU A 145 1.40 14.55 13.81
N ASP A 146 2.40 15.39 14.03
CA ASP A 146 3.03 16.18 12.95
C ASP A 146 3.64 15.27 11.88
N ALA A 147 4.19 14.13 12.31
CA ALA A 147 4.76 13.14 11.40
C ALA A 147 3.69 12.28 10.71
N PHE A 148 2.48 12.17 11.27
CA PHE A 148 1.46 11.22 10.82
C PHE A 148 0.99 11.49 9.37
N PRO A 149 0.63 12.72 8.96
CA PRO A 149 0.29 13.04 7.58
C PRO A 149 1.42 12.80 6.57
N ALA A 150 2.68 12.79 7.03
CA ALA A 150 3.86 12.62 6.18
C ALA A 150 4.21 11.14 5.92
N ILE A 151 3.60 10.20 6.65
CA ILE A 151 3.82 8.76 6.43
C ILE A 151 3.39 8.41 5.00
N ARG A 152 4.26 7.74 4.25
CA ARG A 152 3.99 7.27 2.88
C ARG A 152 3.43 5.86 2.88
N LEU A 153 2.40 5.65 2.08
CA LEU A 153 1.82 4.34 1.79
C LEU A 153 2.23 3.99 0.35
N GLY A 154 3.31 3.22 0.18
CA GLY A 154 3.88 2.96 -1.16
C GLY A 154 5.21 2.20 -1.19
N HIS A 155 5.73 2.01 -2.40
CA HIS A 155 6.90 1.18 -2.68
C HIS A 155 8.17 1.90 -2.24
N GLY A 156 8.84 1.38 -1.19
CA GLY A 156 10.09 1.94 -0.71
C GLY A 156 9.96 2.91 0.46
N SER A 157 8.91 2.81 1.28
CA SER A 157 8.97 3.34 2.65
C SER A 157 10.18 2.68 3.33
N PRO A 158 11.28 3.40 3.63
CA PRO A 158 12.45 2.76 4.20
C PRO A 158 12.00 2.14 5.53
N ALA A 159 12.15 0.82 5.64
CA ALA A 159 11.87 0.13 6.88
C ALA A 159 12.58 0.90 8.00
N PRO A 160 11.87 1.31 9.07
CA PRO A 160 12.50 2.10 10.10
C PRO A 160 13.69 1.30 10.66
N HIS A 161 14.83 1.95 10.85
CA HIS A 161 16.11 1.26 11.12
C HIS A 161 16.07 0.29 12.34
N TRP A 162 15.11 0.47 13.25
CA TRP A 162 14.88 -0.43 14.38
C TRP A 162 14.29 -1.79 13.96
N LEU A 163 13.59 -1.89 12.83
CA LEU A 163 13.07 -3.15 12.29
C LEU A 163 14.20 -4.09 11.83
N LEU A 164 15.32 -3.52 11.37
CA LEU A 164 16.56 -4.26 11.08
C LEU A 164 17.34 -4.63 12.35
N SER A 165 17.01 -4.02 13.49
CA SER A 165 17.65 -4.31 14.78
C SER A 165 16.99 -5.48 15.52
N ILE A 166 15.69 -5.73 15.28
CA ILE A 166 14.98 -6.88 15.85
C ILE A 166 15.41 -8.21 15.20
N SER A 167 15.81 -8.19 13.93
CA SER A 167 16.31 -9.39 13.25
C SER A 167 17.74 -9.81 13.62
N ASN A 168 18.44 -9.03 14.45
CA ASN A 168 19.81 -9.34 14.89
C ASN A 168 19.87 -9.99 16.29
N GLY A 169 18.72 -10.20 16.94
CA GLY A 169 18.61 -11.08 18.11
C GLY A 169 18.12 -12.45 17.64
N THR A 170 19.00 -13.44 17.74
CA THR A 170 18.81 -14.87 17.38
C THR A 170 18.66 -15.17 15.89
N ASP A 171 19.78 -15.26 15.16
CA ASP A 171 20.33 -16.58 14.80
C ASP A 171 21.70 -16.44 14.11
N ARG A 172 22.64 -17.32 14.47
CA ARG A 172 23.92 -17.47 13.78
C ARG A 172 23.67 -18.35 12.56
N THR A 173 23.51 -17.77 11.36
CA THR A 173 24.00 -18.31 10.08
C THR A 173 23.67 -17.38 8.89
N ASN A 174 24.69 -16.62 8.44
CA ASN A 174 24.98 -16.07 7.09
C ASN A 174 23.82 -15.63 6.15
N ARG A 175 23.69 -14.32 5.85
CA ARG A 175 24.25 -13.51 4.70
C ARG A 175 23.45 -13.65 3.39
N CYS A 176 23.11 -12.64 2.56
CA CYS A 176 23.51 -11.26 2.25
C CYS A 176 22.22 -10.50 1.82
N TRP A 177 22.07 -9.17 1.88
CA TRP A 177 22.70 -8.15 1.03
C TRP A 177 22.78 -6.82 1.78
N THR A 178 23.97 -6.24 1.88
CA THR A 178 24.16 -4.82 2.24
C THR A 178 24.75 -4.07 1.06
N GLN A 179 24.06 -2.99 0.68
CA GLN A 179 24.60 -1.89 -0.13
C GLN A 179 25.71 -1.20 0.66
N SER A 180 26.90 -1.09 0.05
CA SER A 180 27.92 -0.15 0.47
C SER A 180 27.70 1.20 -0.22
N ASN A 181 27.50 2.21 0.61
CA ASN A 181 27.54 3.65 0.37
C ASN A 181 28.66 4.09 -0.59
N LEU A 182 28.44 5.20 -1.31
CA LEU A 182 29.05 6.50 -0.98
C LEU A 182 28.58 7.62 -1.94
N SER A 183 28.38 8.80 -1.33
CA SER A 183 27.83 10.05 -1.86
C SER A 183 28.89 10.91 -2.60
N PRO A 184 28.68 12.18 -3.00
CA PRO A 184 28.86 12.61 -4.40
C PRO A 184 29.93 13.71 -4.58
N ARG A 185 30.37 13.96 -5.83
CA ARG A 185 30.57 15.31 -6.42
C ARG A 185 31.05 15.22 -7.90
N PRO A 186 30.69 16.19 -8.77
CA PRO A 186 30.98 16.21 -10.21
C PRO A 186 32.12 17.22 -10.57
N PRO A 187 32.34 17.62 -11.85
CA PRO A 187 32.66 16.84 -13.05
C PRO A 187 33.96 17.35 -13.72
N ALA A 188 34.67 16.52 -14.50
CA ALA A 188 35.70 17.03 -15.42
C ALA A 188 35.90 16.15 -16.67
N ALA A 189 35.64 16.78 -17.81
CA ALA A 189 36.40 16.70 -19.06
C ALA A 189 36.69 15.34 -19.71
N TRP A 190 36.05 15.19 -20.87
CA TRP A 190 36.44 14.45 -22.07
C TRP A 190 37.89 13.92 -22.15
N LYS A 191 38.02 12.63 -22.48
CA LYS A 191 39.05 12.13 -23.41
C LYS A 191 38.56 10.87 -24.14
N ARG A 192 38.37 11.00 -25.45
CA ARG A 192 38.23 9.89 -26.42
C ARG A 192 39.43 8.95 -26.32
N ARG A 193 39.21 7.64 -26.26
CA ARG A 193 40.13 6.64 -26.85
C ARG A 193 39.35 5.51 -27.52
N ARG A 194 39.87 5.12 -28.69
CA ARG A 194 39.34 4.17 -29.67
C ARG A 194 39.35 2.75 -29.08
N ILE A 195 38.30 1.98 -29.36
CA ILE A 195 38.25 0.55 -29.05
C ILE A 195 38.41 -0.21 -30.38
N GLY A 196 39.42 -1.06 -30.44
CA GLY A 196 39.74 -1.90 -31.60
C GLY A 196 38.74 -3.03 -31.79
N ARG A 197 38.55 -3.42 -33.05
CA ARG A 197 37.80 -4.61 -33.47
C ARG A 197 38.39 -5.87 -32.83
N VAL A 198 37.55 -6.65 -32.15
CA VAL A 198 37.84 -8.05 -31.84
C VAL A 198 36.97 -8.92 -32.74
N GLN A 199 37.61 -9.82 -33.48
CA GLN A 199 36.99 -10.69 -34.46
C GLN A 199 36.74 -12.06 -33.82
N ILE A 200 35.49 -12.53 -33.84
CA ILE A 200 35.05 -13.80 -33.23
C ILE A 200 35.16 -14.90 -34.30
N PRO A 201 35.80 -16.06 -34.06
CA PRO A 201 35.85 -17.15 -35.02
C PRO A 201 34.55 -17.99 -35.02
N ILE A 202 34.07 -18.34 -36.21
CA ILE A 202 32.88 -19.18 -36.46
C ILE A 202 33.30 -20.66 -36.53
N PRO A 203 32.62 -21.60 -35.84
CA PRO A 203 32.91 -23.04 -35.96
C PRO A 203 32.32 -23.67 -37.24
N ARG A 204 33.05 -24.64 -37.81
CA ARG A 204 32.66 -25.42 -39.02
C ARG A 204 31.58 -26.46 -38.71
N PRO A 205 30.65 -26.75 -39.66
CA PRO A 205 29.65 -27.80 -39.49
C PRO A 205 30.21 -29.20 -39.76
N LEU A 206 29.70 -30.19 -39.02
CA LEU A 206 30.02 -31.62 -39.16
C LEU A 206 29.16 -32.28 -40.26
N PRO A 207 29.65 -33.33 -40.94
CA PRO A 207 28.89 -34.04 -41.96
C PRO A 207 27.91 -35.05 -41.35
N MET A 208 26.76 -35.20 -42.00
CA MET A 208 25.69 -36.14 -41.63
C MET A 208 25.94 -37.51 -42.29
N PRO A 209 25.57 -38.63 -41.63
CA PRO A 209 25.49 -39.95 -42.27
C PRO A 209 24.24 -40.12 -43.13
#